data_AF-A0A9E4AN51-F1
#
_entry.id   AF-A0A9E4AN51-F1
#
_cell.length_a   1.000
_cell.length_b   1.000
_cell.length_c   1.000
_cell.angle_alpha   90.00
_cell.angle_beta   90.00
_cell.angle_gamma   90.00
#
_symmetry.space_group_name_H-M   'P 1'
#
loop_
_entity.id
_entity.type
_entity.pdbx_description
1 polymer ?
#
loop_
_entity_poly.entity_id
_entity_poly.type
_entity_poly.pdbx_seq_one_letter_code
_entity_poly.pdbx_strand_id
1 'polypeptide(L)'
;MRYVVNWPARMEEMASFVGLDEDAKGLIRASAPMIDEHAKALTDAVYDHFMGYPQARKFFLTETGEVDEERLARRKHTLIRWLRETAASDLDERFAGYLLAMGVSHGYPPAHREHLGPVPSRHIIGTISFVQSAIGDLLLREMDDTELALRTSMAWNRILMVELVLLLAGYITEPDGTP
;
A
#
# COMPACT_ATOMS: atom_id res chain seq x y z
N MET A 1 -10.80 1.45 29.87
CA MET A 1 -11.67 1.21 28.70
C MET A 1 -10.75 1.30 27.49
N ARG A 2 -10.47 0.21 26.75
CA ARG A 2 -9.71 0.33 25.50
C ARG A 2 -10.63 0.99 24.49
N TYR A 3 -10.33 2.21 24.07
CA TYR A 3 -11.08 2.87 23.02
C TYR A 3 -10.92 2.04 21.74
N VAL A 4 -12.04 1.65 21.12
CA VAL A 4 -12.04 1.02 19.81
C VAL A 4 -11.79 2.16 18.81
N VAL A 5 -10.65 2.12 18.14
CA VAL A 5 -10.32 3.10 17.09
C VAL A 5 -11.36 2.98 15.97
N ASN A 6 -12.04 4.08 15.65
CA ASN A 6 -12.90 4.17 14.48
C ASN A 6 -12.03 4.41 13.24
N TRP A 7 -11.58 3.31 12.62
CA TRP A 7 -10.69 3.35 11.46
C TRP A 7 -11.30 3.99 10.21
N PRO A 8 -12.59 3.77 9.86
CA PRO A 8 -13.23 4.54 8.78
C PRO A 8 -13.16 6.05 9.00
N ALA A 9 -13.50 6.53 10.20
CA ALA A 9 -13.42 7.96 10.51
C ALA A 9 -11.97 8.49 10.45
N ARG A 10 -11.00 7.70 10.90
CA ARG A 10 -9.57 8.05 10.80
C ARG A 10 -9.08 8.13 9.34
N MET A 11 -9.55 7.23 8.49
CA MET A 11 -9.22 7.25 7.06
C MET A 11 -9.80 8.49 6.39
N GLU A 12 -11.05 8.85 6.72
CA GLU A 12 -11.70 10.07 6.24
C GLU A 12 -10.97 11.34 6.73
N GLU A 13 -10.60 11.39 8.00
CA GLU A 13 -9.79 12.47 8.58
C GLU A 13 -8.47 12.62 7.82
N MET A 14 -7.75 11.51 7.59
CA MET A 14 -6.48 11.53 6.87
C MET A 14 -6.65 11.94 5.42
N ALA A 15 -7.74 11.52 4.76
CA ALA A 15 -8.07 11.94 3.39
C ALA A 15 -8.28 13.45 3.30
N SER A 16 -9.00 14.03 4.27
CA SER A 16 -9.15 15.49 4.39
C SER A 16 -7.80 16.17 4.63
N PHE A 17 -6.99 15.64 5.56
CA PHE A 17 -5.68 16.21 5.92
C PHE A 17 -4.72 16.30 4.73
N VAL A 18 -4.67 15.29 3.86
CA VAL A 18 -3.80 15.30 2.68
C VAL A 18 -4.41 15.99 1.45
N GLY A 19 -5.65 16.47 1.54
CA GLY A 19 -6.38 17.09 0.43
C GLY A 19 -6.76 16.09 -0.68
N LEU A 20 -7.21 14.89 -0.31
CA LEU A 20 -7.77 13.90 -1.25
C LEU A 20 -9.25 14.21 -1.52
N ASP A 21 -9.49 15.21 -2.36
CA ASP A 21 -10.81 15.64 -2.82
C ASP A 21 -11.33 14.80 -4.01
N GLU A 22 -12.55 15.09 -4.47
CA GLU A 22 -13.17 14.38 -5.60
C GLU A 22 -12.43 14.59 -6.92
N ASP A 23 -11.75 15.73 -7.11
CA ASP A 23 -10.93 15.97 -8.29
C ASP A 23 -9.71 15.03 -8.28
N ALA A 24 -9.02 14.91 -7.14
CA ALA A 24 -7.92 13.97 -6.97
C ALA A 24 -8.37 12.52 -7.14
N LYS A 25 -9.51 12.12 -6.56
CA LYS A 25 -10.10 10.79 -6.81
C LYS A 25 -10.47 10.59 -8.28
N GLY A 26 -10.95 11.63 -8.95
CA GLY A 26 -11.21 11.65 -10.39
C GLY A 26 -9.96 11.33 -11.21
N LEU A 27 -8.81 11.93 -10.89
CA LEU A 27 -7.53 11.66 -11.54
C LEU A 27 -7.05 10.22 -11.31
N ILE A 28 -7.22 9.70 -10.10
CA ILE A 28 -6.90 8.29 -9.78
C ILE A 28 -7.75 7.35 -10.64
N ARG A 29 -9.08 7.54 -10.66
CA ARG A 29 -10.00 6.72 -11.47
C ARG A 29 -9.71 6.80 -12.96
N ALA A 30 -9.41 8.00 -13.46
CA ALA A 30 -9.10 8.23 -14.88
C ALA A 30 -7.78 7.56 -15.32
N SER A 31 -6.78 7.52 -14.45
CA SER A 31 -5.49 6.88 -14.72
C SER A 31 -5.48 5.37 -14.42
N ALA A 32 -6.50 4.84 -13.74
CA ALA A 32 -6.58 3.44 -13.35
C ALA A 32 -6.35 2.41 -14.48
N PRO A 33 -6.92 2.56 -15.70
CA PRO A 33 -6.67 1.61 -16.79
C PRO A 33 -5.19 1.55 -17.20
N MET A 34 -4.52 2.70 -17.30
CA MET A 34 -3.09 2.79 -17.60
C MET A 34 -2.26 2.14 -16.48
N ILE A 35 -2.58 2.42 -15.22
CA ILE A 35 -1.89 1.76 -14.10
C ILE A 35 -2.09 0.24 -14.14
N ASP A 36 -3.28 -0.24 -14.52
CA ASP A 36 -3.58 -1.67 -14.61
C ASP A 36 -2.78 -2.39 -15.72
N GLU A 37 -2.64 -1.76 -16.89
CA GLU A 37 -1.82 -2.27 -17.99
C GLU A 37 -0.36 -2.50 -17.55
N HIS A 38 0.14 -1.67 -16.63
CA HIS A 38 1.49 -1.76 -16.08
C HIS A 38 1.57 -2.45 -14.70
N ALA A 39 0.45 -2.89 -14.12
CA ALA A 39 0.40 -3.39 -12.73
C ALA A 39 1.31 -4.59 -12.51
N LYS A 40 1.45 -5.48 -13.51
CA LYS A 40 2.40 -6.59 -13.44
C LYS A 40 3.85 -6.10 -13.37
N ALA A 41 4.24 -5.17 -14.22
CA ALA A 41 5.61 -4.65 -14.24
C ALA A 41 5.95 -3.87 -12.97
N LEU A 42 5.03 -3.03 -12.49
CA LEU A 42 5.16 -2.34 -11.20
C LEU A 42 5.33 -3.33 -10.04
N THR A 43 4.51 -4.38 -10.04
CA THR A 43 4.57 -5.42 -9.01
C THR A 43 5.87 -6.21 -9.08
N ASP A 44 6.33 -6.59 -10.27
CA ASP A 44 7.61 -7.28 -10.43
C ASP A 44 8.75 -6.41 -9.88
N ALA A 45 8.79 -5.12 -10.19
CA ALA A 45 9.80 -4.19 -9.68
C ALA A 45 9.81 -4.10 -8.14
N VAL A 46 8.64 -4.07 -7.50
CA VAL A 46 8.52 -4.06 -6.02
C VAL A 46 9.12 -5.32 -5.41
N TYR A 47 8.77 -6.50 -5.94
CA TYR A 47 9.26 -7.76 -5.39
C TYR A 47 10.74 -8.01 -5.70
N ASP A 48 11.21 -7.62 -6.88
CA ASP A 48 12.64 -7.66 -7.23
C ASP A 48 13.45 -6.76 -6.29
N HIS A 49 12.91 -5.58 -5.97
CA HIS A 49 13.49 -4.71 -4.95
C HIS A 49 13.58 -5.43 -3.59
N PHE A 50 12.51 -6.10 -3.12
CA PHE A 50 12.56 -6.86 -1.87
C PHE A 50 13.62 -7.97 -1.86
N MET A 51 13.87 -8.64 -2.99
CA MET A 51 14.88 -9.70 -3.08
C MET A 51 16.31 -9.17 -2.84
N GLY A 52 16.55 -7.88 -3.09
CA GLY A 52 17.82 -7.21 -2.81
C GLY A 52 18.12 -6.98 -1.32
N TYR A 53 17.12 -7.07 -0.43
CA TYR A 53 17.29 -6.77 0.99
C TYR A 53 17.03 -8.01 1.86
N PRO A 54 18.04 -8.56 2.57
CA PRO A 54 17.88 -9.80 3.34
C PRO A 54 16.70 -9.81 4.33
N GLN A 55 16.44 -8.67 4.98
CA GLN A 55 15.35 -8.54 5.95
C GLN A 55 13.95 -8.48 5.32
N ALA A 56 13.85 -8.13 4.04
CA ALA A 56 12.61 -8.21 3.27
C ALA A 56 12.49 -9.57 2.56
N ARG A 57 13.58 -10.04 1.93
CA ARG A 57 13.62 -11.33 1.22
C ARG A 57 13.22 -12.51 2.10
N LYS A 58 13.62 -12.54 3.38
CA LYS A 58 13.35 -13.68 4.29
C LYS A 58 11.88 -14.14 4.33
N PHE A 59 10.92 -13.25 4.08
CA PHE A 59 9.49 -13.58 4.06
C PHE A 59 9.07 -14.41 2.83
N PHE A 60 9.94 -14.52 1.84
CA PHE A 60 9.72 -15.20 0.56
C PHE A 60 10.64 -16.39 0.37
N LEU A 61 11.32 -16.84 1.43
CA LEU A 61 12.16 -18.03 1.38
C LEU A 61 11.44 -19.28 1.92
N THR A 62 11.85 -20.43 1.44
CA THR A 62 11.58 -21.75 2.00
C THR A 62 12.40 -21.97 3.27
N GLU A 63 12.17 -23.07 3.98
CA GLU A 63 12.98 -23.47 5.14
C GLU A 63 14.44 -23.77 4.76
N THR A 64 14.70 -24.15 3.49
CA THR A 64 16.04 -24.38 2.95
C THR A 64 16.75 -23.10 2.52
N GLY A 65 16.05 -21.96 2.54
CA GLY A 65 16.59 -20.65 2.17
C GLY A 65 16.49 -20.31 0.68
N GLU A 66 15.87 -21.17 -0.13
CA GLU A 66 15.56 -20.91 -1.54
C GLU A 66 14.32 -20.00 -1.67
N VAL A 67 14.14 -19.35 -2.83
CA VAL A 67 12.95 -18.53 -3.08
C VAL A 67 11.73 -19.44 -3.22
N ASP A 68 10.68 -19.17 -2.44
CA ASP A 68 9.36 -19.80 -2.58
C ASP A 68 8.60 -19.12 -3.72
N GLU A 69 8.82 -19.60 -4.94
CA GLU A 69 8.26 -19.04 -6.19
C GLU A 69 6.72 -19.01 -6.18
N GLU A 70 6.08 -20.04 -5.63
CA GLU A 70 4.62 -20.12 -5.57
C GLU A 70 4.06 -19.04 -4.62
N ARG A 71 4.68 -18.88 -3.45
CA ARG A 71 4.34 -17.79 -2.53
C ARG A 71 4.59 -16.43 -3.15
N LEU A 72 5.72 -16.27 -3.83
CA LEU A 72 6.06 -15.01 -4.49
C LEU A 72 5.00 -14.65 -5.53
N ALA A 73 4.60 -15.59 -6.39
CA ALA A 73 3.54 -15.40 -7.39
C ALA A 73 2.19 -15.02 -6.77
N ARG A 74 1.76 -15.71 -5.69
CA ARG A 74 0.52 -15.35 -4.96
C ARG A 74 0.58 -13.94 -4.37
N ARG A 75 1.75 -13.54 -3.88
CA ARG A 75 1.96 -12.22 -3.25
C ARG A 75 1.99 -11.10 -4.30
N LYS A 76 2.62 -11.34 -5.45
CA LYS A 76 2.50 -10.48 -6.64
C LYS A 76 1.04 -10.25 -7.04
N HIS A 77 0.24 -11.32 -7.14
CA HIS A 77 -1.19 -11.19 -7.45
C HIS A 77 -1.94 -10.35 -6.40
N THR A 78 -1.60 -10.50 -5.12
CA THR A 78 -2.21 -9.72 -4.03
C THR A 78 -1.90 -8.23 -4.18
N LEU A 79 -0.67 -7.86 -4.56
CA LEU A 79 -0.27 -6.46 -4.76
C LEU A 79 -0.98 -5.82 -5.97
N ILE A 80 -1.11 -6.54 -7.08
CA ILE A 80 -1.90 -6.08 -8.25
C ILE A 80 -3.35 -5.84 -7.82
N ARG A 81 -3.93 -6.78 -7.06
CA ARG A 81 -5.29 -6.59 -6.52
C ARG A 81 -5.37 -5.34 -5.65
N TRP A 82 -4.42 -5.13 -4.76
CA TRP A 82 -4.37 -3.93 -3.93
C TRP A 82 -4.38 -2.65 -4.78
N LEU A 83 -3.54 -2.53 -5.81
CA LEU A 83 -3.53 -1.38 -6.72
C LEU A 83 -4.89 -1.12 -7.37
N ARG A 84 -5.59 -2.19 -7.78
CA ARG A 84 -6.93 -2.10 -8.39
C ARG A 84 -7.99 -1.64 -7.39
N GLU A 85 -7.96 -2.20 -6.18
CA GLU A 85 -8.90 -1.83 -5.11
C GLU A 85 -8.66 -0.37 -4.67
N THR A 86 -7.40 0.08 -4.59
CA THR A 86 -7.03 1.48 -4.37
C THR A 86 -7.61 2.38 -5.45
N ALA A 87 -7.42 2.03 -6.73
CA ALA A 87 -7.90 2.85 -7.84
C ALA A 87 -9.43 2.99 -7.90
N ALA A 88 -10.14 1.96 -7.42
CA ALA A 88 -11.61 1.90 -7.38
C ALA A 88 -12.19 2.36 -6.04
N SER A 89 -11.36 2.79 -5.08
CA SER A 89 -11.79 3.05 -3.72
C SER A 89 -12.62 4.33 -3.60
N ASP A 90 -13.78 4.21 -2.96
CA ASP A 90 -14.57 5.34 -2.48
C ASP A 90 -14.25 5.70 -1.01
N LEU A 91 -13.19 5.12 -0.44
CA LEU A 91 -12.79 5.28 0.97
C LEU A 91 -13.93 4.90 1.94
N ASP A 92 -14.64 3.83 1.62
CA ASP A 92 -15.74 3.30 2.43
C ASP A 92 -15.24 2.41 3.61
N GLU A 93 -16.16 2.03 4.51
CA GLU A 93 -15.86 1.15 5.64
C GLU A 93 -15.28 -0.20 5.21
N ARG A 94 -15.71 -0.72 4.04
CA ARG A 94 -15.20 -1.98 3.50
C ARG A 94 -13.73 -1.85 3.11
N PHE A 95 -13.35 -0.76 2.45
CA PHE A 95 -11.96 -0.48 2.08
C PHE A 95 -11.10 -0.25 3.32
N ALA A 96 -11.61 0.47 4.32
CA ALA A 96 -10.94 0.59 5.62
C ALA A 96 -10.68 -0.79 6.25
N GLY A 97 -11.69 -1.65 6.31
CA GLY A 97 -11.57 -3.02 6.82
C GLY A 97 -10.55 -3.86 6.04
N TYR A 98 -10.52 -3.72 4.72
CA TYR A 98 -9.54 -4.37 3.84
C TYR A 98 -8.09 -3.95 4.17
N LEU A 99 -7.83 -2.64 4.28
CA LEU A 99 -6.51 -2.11 4.62
C LEU A 99 -6.06 -2.54 6.02
N LEU A 100 -6.96 -2.55 7.00
CA LEU A 100 -6.66 -3.01 8.35
C LEU A 100 -6.28 -4.48 8.38
N ALA A 101 -7.03 -5.34 7.68
CA ALA A 101 -6.71 -6.75 7.59
C ALA A 101 -5.31 -6.95 6.99
N MET A 102 -4.93 -6.15 5.98
CA MET A 102 -3.57 -6.14 5.45
C MET A 102 -2.55 -5.66 6.48
N GLY A 103 -2.76 -4.51 7.12
CA GLY A 103 -1.84 -3.98 8.13
C GLY A 103 -1.59 -4.95 9.29
N VAL A 104 -2.66 -5.55 9.83
CA VAL A 104 -2.58 -6.58 10.88
C VAL A 104 -1.80 -7.80 10.40
N SER A 105 -2.02 -8.27 9.16
CA SER A 105 -1.30 -9.44 8.64
C SER A 105 0.22 -9.25 8.52
N HIS A 106 0.68 -7.99 8.35
CA HIS A 106 2.11 -7.65 8.31
C HIS A 106 2.70 -7.44 9.71
N GLY A 107 1.93 -6.86 10.64
CA GLY A 107 2.35 -6.60 12.02
C GLY A 107 2.21 -7.80 12.97
N TYR A 108 1.34 -8.75 12.65
CA TYR A 108 1.05 -9.94 13.47
C TYR A 108 1.01 -11.17 12.56
N PRO A 109 2.17 -11.81 12.27
CA PRO A 109 2.21 -12.98 11.40
C PRO A 109 1.38 -14.14 11.99
N PRO A 110 0.79 -15.00 11.14
CA PRO A 110 0.03 -16.16 11.62
C PRO A 110 0.94 -17.16 12.33
N ALA A 111 0.39 -18.00 13.21
CA ALA A 111 1.13 -18.93 14.07
C ALA A 111 2.19 -19.79 13.34
N HIS A 112 1.85 -20.32 12.15
CA HIS A 112 2.79 -21.11 11.34
C HIS A 112 4.00 -20.32 10.80
N ARG A 113 4.04 -18.99 11.00
CA ARG A 113 5.10 -18.08 10.56
C ARG A 113 5.58 -17.13 11.66
N GLU A 114 5.20 -17.38 12.91
CA GLU A 114 5.59 -16.56 14.05
C GLU A 114 7.12 -16.42 14.17
N HIS A 115 7.86 -17.47 13.82
CA HIS A 115 9.33 -17.50 13.81
C HIS A 115 9.99 -16.46 12.88
N LEU A 116 9.27 -15.91 11.89
CA LEU A 116 9.80 -14.86 11.01
C LEU A 116 9.71 -13.47 11.64
N GLY A 117 8.88 -13.32 12.68
CA GLY A 117 8.51 -12.04 13.28
C GLY A 117 7.68 -11.16 12.35
N PRO A 118 7.28 -9.96 12.82
CA PRO A 118 6.56 -9.00 12.00
C PRO A 118 7.43 -8.46 10.86
N VAL A 119 6.78 -8.05 9.76
CA VAL A 119 7.44 -7.22 8.75
C VAL A 119 7.79 -5.88 9.40
N PRO A 120 9.05 -5.41 9.42
CA PRO A 120 9.37 -4.14 10.04
C PRO A 120 8.57 -2.98 9.42
N SER A 121 7.96 -2.11 10.22
CA SER A 121 7.14 -0.98 9.75
C SER A 121 7.88 -0.07 8.75
N ARG A 122 9.20 0.11 8.93
CA ARG A 122 10.06 0.83 7.97
C ARG A 122 10.02 0.26 6.54
N HIS A 123 9.78 -1.04 6.37
CA HIS A 123 9.62 -1.64 5.04
C HIS A 123 8.24 -1.35 4.45
N ILE A 124 7.20 -1.23 5.27
CA ILE A 124 5.86 -0.79 4.82
C ILE A 124 5.94 0.66 4.32
N ILE A 125 6.52 1.56 5.13
CA ILE A 125 6.74 2.97 4.78
C ILE A 125 7.59 3.07 3.50
N GLY A 126 8.71 2.35 3.44
CA GLY A 126 9.57 2.32 2.25
C GLY A 126 8.87 1.78 1.01
N THR A 127 8.02 0.77 1.14
CA THR A 127 7.24 0.21 0.02
C THR A 127 6.25 1.24 -0.53
N ILE A 128 5.53 1.97 0.34
CA ILE A 128 4.63 3.03 -0.11
C ILE A 128 5.39 4.09 -0.90
N SER A 129 6.55 4.55 -0.39
CA SER A 129 7.39 5.51 -1.11
C SER A 129 7.90 4.98 -2.45
N PHE A 130 8.26 3.70 -2.52
CA PHE A 130 8.70 3.06 -3.75
C PHE A 130 7.58 3.00 -4.80
N VAL A 131 6.37 2.60 -4.38
CA VAL A 131 5.19 2.54 -5.28
C VAL A 131 4.81 3.94 -5.76
N GLN A 132 4.80 4.93 -4.87
CA GLN A 132 4.57 6.35 -5.22
C GLN A 132 5.53 6.81 -6.33
N SER A 133 6.82 6.53 -6.17
CA SER A 133 7.85 6.91 -7.15
C SER A 133 7.65 6.18 -8.48
N ALA A 134 7.38 4.87 -8.45
CA ALA A 134 7.16 4.08 -9.64
C ALA A 134 5.90 4.50 -10.43
N ILE A 135 4.82 4.87 -9.74
CA ILE A 135 3.63 5.45 -10.37
C ILE A 135 3.95 6.82 -10.96
N GLY A 136 4.68 7.67 -10.26
CA GLY A 136 5.10 8.98 -10.77
C GLY A 136 5.92 8.88 -12.06
N ASP A 137 6.91 7.99 -12.09
CA ASP A 137 7.75 7.73 -13.27
C ASP A 137 6.91 7.17 -14.43
N LEU A 138 5.95 6.28 -14.13
CA LEU A 138 5.04 5.73 -15.12
C LEU A 138 4.18 6.83 -15.76
N LEU A 139 3.54 7.67 -14.94
CA LEU A 139 2.68 8.76 -15.41
C LEU A 139 3.46 9.76 -16.26
N LEU A 140 4.67 10.13 -15.84
CA LEU A 140 5.54 11.04 -16.59
C LEU A 140 5.93 10.47 -17.97
N ARG A 141 6.07 9.14 -18.07
CA ARG A 141 6.48 8.45 -19.29
C ARG A 141 5.32 8.21 -20.27
N GLU A 142 4.12 7.95 -19.76
CA GLU A 142 2.95 7.55 -20.57
C GLU A 142 2.00 8.72 -20.89
N MET A 143 2.06 9.82 -20.15
CA MET A 143 1.18 10.97 -20.37
C MET A 143 1.90 12.10 -21.09
N ASP A 144 1.35 12.53 -22.23
CA ASP A 144 1.91 13.64 -23.01
C ASP A 144 1.84 14.99 -22.27
N ASP A 145 0.78 15.21 -21.48
CA ASP A 145 0.62 16.42 -20.67
C ASP A 145 1.33 16.26 -19.32
N THR A 146 2.51 16.88 -19.20
CA THR A 146 3.32 16.85 -17.98
C THR A 146 2.62 17.46 -16.76
N GLU A 147 1.77 18.48 -16.94
CA GLU A 147 1.04 19.09 -15.82
C GLU A 147 -0.05 18.14 -15.32
N LEU A 148 -0.75 17.47 -16.24
CA LEU A 148 -1.72 16.43 -15.87
C LEU A 148 -1.03 15.22 -15.22
N ALA A 149 0.14 14.80 -15.72
CA ALA A 149 0.94 13.73 -15.12
C ALA A 149 1.33 14.06 -13.68
N LEU A 150 1.82 15.27 -13.44
CA LEU A 150 2.19 15.75 -12.11
C LEU A 150 1.00 15.75 -11.15
N ARG A 151 -0.14 16.34 -11.56
CA ARG A 151 -1.36 16.37 -10.73
C ARG A 151 -1.88 14.97 -10.42
N THR A 152 -1.82 14.06 -11.39
CA THR A 152 -2.23 12.66 -11.22
C THR A 152 -1.29 11.92 -10.25
N SER A 153 0.03 12.15 -10.36
CA SER A 153 1.03 11.61 -9.42
C SER A 153 0.79 12.11 -8.00
N MET A 154 0.49 13.41 -7.83
CA MET A 154 0.12 13.98 -6.54
C MET A 154 -1.15 13.34 -5.96
N ALA A 155 -2.16 13.06 -6.78
CA ALA A 155 -3.37 12.37 -6.33
C ALA A 155 -3.08 10.95 -5.83
N TRP A 156 -2.30 10.16 -6.58
CA TRP A 156 -1.83 8.84 -6.14
C TRP A 156 -1.01 8.91 -4.85
N ASN A 157 -0.13 9.90 -4.71
CA ASN A 157 0.63 10.09 -3.48
C ASN A 157 -0.28 10.32 -2.27
N ARG A 158 -1.33 11.13 -2.42
CA ARG A 158 -2.31 11.40 -1.36
C ARG A 158 -3.02 10.13 -0.90
N ILE A 159 -3.62 9.35 -1.81
CA ILE A 159 -4.34 8.13 -1.43
C ILE A 159 -3.40 7.10 -0.79
N LEU A 160 -2.18 6.95 -1.30
CA LEU A 160 -1.19 6.03 -0.72
C LEU A 160 -0.76 6.45 0.70
N MET A 161 -0.72 7.75 0.98
CA MET A 161 -0.49 8.26 2.34
C MET A 161 -1.71 8.05 3.26
N VAL A 162 -2.93 8.15 2.72
CA VAL A 162 -4.15 7.78 3.47
C VAL A 162 -4.10 6.32 3.85
N GLU A 163 -3.77 5.43 2.93
CA GLU A 163 -3.69 3.99 3.22
C GLU A 163 -2.61 3.64 4.24
N LEU A 164 -1.48 4.35 4.20
CA LEU A 164 -0.36 4.11 5.10
C LEU A 164 -0.77 4.19 6.57
N VAL A 165 -1.73 5.05 6.96
CA VAL A 165 -2.18 5.13 8.36
C VAL A 165 -2.85 3.83 8.81
N LEU A 166 -3.63 3.18 7.95
CA LEU A 166 -4.30 1.91 8.24
C LEU A 166 -3.33 0.73 8.13
N LEU A 167 -2.39 0.78 7.17
CA LEU A 167 -1.33 -0.23 7.07
C LEU A 167 -0.41 -0.23 8.30
N LEU A 168 -0.26 0.91 8.96
CA LEU A 168 0.53 1.04 10.19
C LEU A 168 -0.26 0.69 11.47
N ALA A 169 -1.55 0.36 11.37
CA ALA A 169 -2.39 -0.03 12.51
C ALA A 169 -1.83 -1.20 13.33
N GLY A 170 -1.11 -2.11 12.67
CA GLY A 170 -0.47 -3.25 13.32
C GLY A 170 0.79 -2.90 14.14
N TYR A 171 1.26 -1.65 14.06
CA TYR A 171 2.60 -1.25 14.52
C TYR A 171 2.58 -0.10 15.52
N ILE A 172 1.67 0.86 15.32
CA ILE A 172 1.66 2.10 16.08
C ILE A 172 0.53 2.06 17.10
N THR A 173 0.88 2.21 18.37
CA THR A 173 -0.07 2.63 19.40
C THR A 173 0.02 4.14 19.52
N GLU A 174 -0.97 4.86 19.00
CA GLU A 174 -1.05 6.30 19.23
C GLU A 174 -1.61 6.57 20.63
N PRO A 175 -1.17 7.66 21.29
CA PRO A 175 -1.81 8.12 22.51
C PRO A 175 -3.28 8.44 22.22
N ASP A 176 -4.18 8.03 23.10
CA ASP A 176 -5.59 8.44 23.04
C ASP A 176 -5.63 9.97 23.09
N GLY A 177 -5.93 10.60 21.96
CA GLY A 177 -6.05 12.06 21.85
C GLY A 177 -7.16 12.54 22.78
N THR A 178 -6.78 12.93 23.98
CA THR A 178 -7.59 13.77 24.85
C THR A 178 -6.89 15.13 24.85
N PRO A 179 -7.60 16.25 24.62
CA PRO A 179 -7.03 17.56 24.96
C PRO A 179 -6.63 17.62 26.43
#